data_AF-A0A3B9NUF5-F1
#
_entry.id   AF-A0A3B9NUF5-F1
#
_cell.length_a   1.000
_cell.length_b   1.000
_cell.length_c   1.000
_cell.angle_alpha   90.00
_cell.angle_beta   90.00
_cell.angle_gamma   90.00
#
_symmetry.space_group_name_H-M   'P 1'
#
loop_
_entity.id
_entity.type
_entity.pdbx_description
1 polymer ?
#
loop_
_entity_poly.entity_id
_entity_poly.type
_entity_poly.pdbx_seq_one_letter_code
_entity_poly.pdbx_strand_id
1 'polypeptide(L)'
;MSETITQGINDEQVDERRKQRQRDLARLKTVAFQHGAVATGIVLLWGSGQAWSEANEGLLIALIAVASGFFGGAALAFLSHEWGHFSGARLSGAVSPVLKERKSFFMFNFKTAVNSRAQFLAMSLGGPVANWLLVALVLLALP
;
A
#
# COMPACT_ATOMS: atom_id res chain seq x y z
N MET A 1 22.81 39.74 17.41
CA MET A 1 22.78 39.49 15.94
C MET A 1 22.94 38.02 15.58
N SER A 2 23.81 37.23 16.24
CA SER A 2 23.97 35.79 15.95
C SER A 2 22.72 34.96 16.27
N GLU A 3 22.11 35.15 17.45
CA GLU A 3 20.93 34.36 17.88
C GLU A 3 19.70 34.55 16.99
N THR A 4 19.49 35.77 16.47
CA THR A 4 18.34 36.09 15.61
C THR A 4 18.43 35.40 14.25
N ILE A 5 19.66 35.22 13.73
CA ILE A 5 19.91 34.48 12.48
C ILE A 5 19.73 32.98 12.71
N THR A 6 20.21 32.46 13.85
CA THR A 6 20.02 31.04 14.21
C THR A 6 18.55 30.69 14.45
N GLN A 7 17.77 31.57 15.08
CA GLN A 7 16.32 31.39 15.22
C GLN A 7 15.61 31.39 13.86
N GLY A 8 15.90 32.34 12.98
CA GLY A 8 15.31 32.39 11.63
C GLY A 8 15.57 31.13 10.80
N ILE A 9 16.80 30.60 10.85
CA ILE A 9 17.17 29.36 10.14
C ILE A 9 16.43 28.14 10.72
N ASN A 10 16.28 28.06 12.05
CA ASN A 10 15.57 26.95 12.69
C ASN A 10 14.08 26.97 12.36
N ASP A 11 13.46 28.15 12.34
CA ASP A 11 12.03 28.32 12.04
C ASP A 11 11.71 27.96 10.57
N GLU A 12 12.56 28.36 9.63
CA GLU A 12 12.43 27.96 8.22
C GLU A 12 12.57 26.44 8.03
N GLN A 13 13.54 25.80 8.70
CA GLN A 13 13.71 24.35 8.64
C GLN A 13 12.54 23.58 9.24
N VAL A 14 11.93 24.09 10.32
CA VAL A 14 10.74 23.49 10.94
C VAL A 14 9.54 23.63 10.00
N ASP A 15 9.38 24.78 9.36
CA ASP A 15 8.27 25.04 8.45
C ASP A 15 8.37 24.18 7.17
N GLU A 16 9.57 24.02 6.61
CA GLU A 16 9.80 23.13 5.47
C GLU A 16 9.53 21.65 5.80
N ARG A 17 9.97 21.17 6.97
CA ARG A 17 9.63 19.80 7.43
C ARG A 17 8.13 19.62 7.59
N ARG A 18 7.44 20.63 8.11
CA ARG A 18 5.98 20.61 8.30
C ARG A 18 5.25 20.56 6.94
N LYS A 19 5.65 21.41 5.98
CA LYS A 19 5.13 21.41 4.61
C LYS A 19 5.39 20.08 3.91
N GLN A 20 6.58 19.50 4.07
CA GLN A 20 6.90 18.19 3.51
C GLN A 20 6.00 17.09 4.07
N ARG A 21 5.84 17.03 5.39
CA ARG A 21 4.93 16.07 6.06
C ARG A 21 3.48 16.24 5.61
N GLN A 22 3.00 17.48 5.43
CA GLN A 22 1.65 17.74 4.92
C GLN A 22 1.47 17.24 3.48
N ARG A 23 2.45 17.49 2.60
CA ARG A 23 2.45 16.97 1.22
C ARG A 23 2.45 15.45 1.19
N ASP A 24 3.24 14.80 2.03
CA ASP A 24 3.31 13.34 2.12
C ASP A 24 1.98 12.75 2.63
N LEU A 25 1.35 13.38 3.62
CA LEU A 25 0.02 12.96 4.11
C LEU A 25 -1.07 13.14 3.04
N ALA A 26 -1.04 14.24 2.30
CA ALA A 26 -1.98 14.47 1.20
C ALA A 26 -1.84 13.39 0.12
N ARG A 27 -0.60 13.07 -0.27
CA ARG A 27 -0.32 11.97 -1.21
C ARG A 27 -0.81 10.63 -0.67
N LEU A 28 -0.53 10.32 0.60
CA LEU A 28 -0.97 9.07 1.22
C LEU A 28 -2.48 8.93 1.17
N LYS A 29 -3.25 9.98 1.47
CA LYS A 29 -4.71 9.96 1.39
C LYS A 29 -5.19 9.68 -0.04
N THR A 30 -4.61 10.35 -1.04
CA THR A 30 -4.95 10.12 -2.44
C THR A 30 -4.67 8.68 -2.86
N VAL A 31 -3.53 8.13 -2.46
CA VAL A 31 -3.15 6.74 -2.74
C VAL A 31 -4.08 5.76 -2.04
N ALA A 32 -4.38 5.97 -0.76
CA ALA A 32 -5.31 5.15 0.00
C ALA A 32 -6.69 5.11 -0.67
N PHE A 33 -7.20 6.27 -1.09
CA PHE A 33 -8.48 6.35 -1.80
C PHE A 33 -8.45 5.60 -3.13
N GLN A 34 -7.40 5.80 -3.94
CA GLN A 34 -7.25 5.12 -5.24
C GLN A 34 -7.15 3.59 -5.07
N HIS A 35 -6.29 3.12 -4.17
CA HIS A 35 -6.12 1.69 -3.90
C HIS A 35 -7.38 1.08 -3.29
N GLY A 36 -8.08 1.80 -2.41
CA GLY A 36 -9.37 1.37 -1.86
C GLY A 36 -10.45 1.24 -2.93
N ALA A 37 -10.51 2.18 -3.87
CA ALA A 37 -11.43 2.11 -5.01
C ALA A 37 -11.11 0.91 -5.93
N VAL A 38 -9.83 0.67 -6.22
CA VAL A 38 -9.38 -0.48 -7.01
C VAL A 38 -9.71 -1.80 -6.30
N ALA A 39 -9.40 -1.92 -5.01
CA ALA A 39 -9.69 -3.12 -4.22
C ALA A 39 -11.20 -3.41 -4.19
N THR A 40 -12.02 -2.37 -3.99
CA THR A 40 -13.48 -2.48 -4.02
C THR A 40 -13.95 -2.94 -5.40
N GLY A 41 -13.42 -2.34 -6.48
CA GLY A 41 -13.75 -2.72 -7.85
C GLY A 41 -13.40 -4.18 -8.15
N ILE A 42 -12.25 -4.67 -7.69
CA ILE A 42 -11.84 -6.07 -7.84
C ILE A 42 -12.84 -7.01 -7.16
N VAL A 43 -13.21 -6.74 -5.91
CA VAL A 43 -14.17 -7.57 -5.16
C VAL A 43 -15.53 -7.58 -5.82
N LEU A 44 -16.02 -6.42 -6.29
CA LEU A 44 -17.30 -6.33 -7.00
C LEU A 44 -17.29 -7.07 -8.33
N LEU A 45 -16.22 -6.94 -9.12
CA LEU A 45 -16.09 -7.63 -10.41
C LEU A 45 -15.99 -9.13 -10.24
N TRP A 46 -15.18 -9.60 -9.29
CA TRP A 46 -15.09 -11.03 -8.97
C TRP A 46 -16.43 -11.57 -8.46
N GLY A 47 -17.05 -10.90 -7.48
CA GLY A 47 -18.35 -11.32 -6.94
C GLY A 47 -19.46 -11.35 -8.00
N SER A 48 -19.47 -10.38 -8.91
CA SER A 48 -20.42 -10.36 -10.05
C SER A 48 -20.13 -11.49 -11.04
N GLY A 49 -18.85 -11.75 -11.36
CA GLY A 49 -18.45 -12.86 -12.23
C GLY A 49 -18.80 -14.23 -11.65
N GLN A 50 -18.60 -14.41 -10.35
CA GLN A 50 -18.97 -15.61 -9.62
C GLN A 50 -20.50 -15.83 -9.63
N ALA A 51 -21.27 -14.80 -9.25
CA ALA A 51 -22.74 -14.88 -9.27
C ALA A 51 -23.29 -15.17 -10.68
N TRP A 52 -22.67 -14.60 -11.72
CA TRP A 52 -23.04 -14.88 -13.11
C TRP A 52 -22.77 -16.34 -13.50
N SER A 53 -21.64 -16.90 -13.07
CA SER A 53 -21.31 -18.31 -13.30
C SER A 53 -22.17 -19.30 -12.51
N GLU A 54 -22.70 -18.90 -11.36
CA GLU A 54 -23.63 -19.74 -10.59
C GLU A 54 -25.03 -19.77 -11.22
N ALA A 55 -25.44 -18.68 -11.86
CA ALA A 55 -26.75 -18.56 -12.52
C ALA A 55 -26.77 -19.13 -13.95
N ASN A 56 -25.62 -19.43 -14.56
CA ASN A 56 -25.54 -19.84 -15.97
C ASN A 56 -24.57 -21.00 -16.16
N GLU A 57 -24.98 -21.97 -16.97
CA GLU A 57 -24.12 -23.07 -17.37
C GLU A 57 -23.26 -22.69 -18.58
N GLY A 58 -21.98 -23.08 -18.57
CA GLY A 58 -21.10 -22.89 -19.73
C GLY A 58 -19.62 -22.82 -19.34
N LEU A 59 -18.79 -23.56 -20.09
CA LEU A 59 -17.34 -23.60 -19.83
C LEU A 59 -16.70 -22.22 -19.90
N LEU A 60 -17.07 -21.39 -20.88
CA LEU A 60 -16.52 -20.05 -21.03
C LEU A 60 -16.85 -19.15 -19.82
N ILE A 61 -18.07 -19.25 -19.29
CA ILE A 61 -18.53 -18.45 -18.14
C ILE A 61 -17.74 -18.87 -16.89
N ALA A 62 -17.61 -20.18 -16.66
CA ALA A 62 -16.82 -20.70 -15.55
C ALA A 62 -15.34 -20.27 -15.65
N LEU A 63 -14.75 -20.31 -16.85
CA LEU A 63 -13.38 -19.84 -17.08
C LEU A 63 -13.23 -18.34 -16.79
N ILE A 64 -14.20 -17.51 -17.16
CA ILE A 64 -14.21 -16.07 -16.85
C ILE A 64 -14.27 -15.84 -15.33
N ALA A 65 -15.14 -16.57 -14.61
CA ALA A 65 -15.24 -16.46 -13.16
C ALA A 65 -13.93 -16.84 -12.47
N VAL A 66 -13.34 -17.98 -12.83
CA VAL A 66 -12.03 -18.43 -12.31
C VAL A 66 -10.93 -17.42 -12.63
N ALA A 67 -10.87 -16.93 -13.87
CA ALA A 67 -9.89 -15.91 -14.27
C ALA A 67 -10.07 -14.62 -13.45
N SER A 68 -11.32 -14.17 -13.25
CA SER A 68 -11.61 -12.97 -12.44
C SER A 68 -11.12 -13.12 -11.00
N GLY A 69 -11.32 -14.30 -10.39
CA GLY A 69 -10.83 -14.62 -9.06
C GLY A 69 -9.31 -14.66 -8.99
N PHE A 70 -8.66 -15.31 -9.96
CA PHE A 70 -7.20 -15.40 -10.04
C PHE A 70 -6.54 -14.03 -10.20
N PHE A 71 -6.93 -13.26 -11.22
CA PHE A 71 -6.34 -11.94 -11.49
C PHE A 71 -6.72 -10.92 -10.41
N GLY A 72 -7.95 -10.96 -9.92
CA GLY A 72 -8.40 -10.13 -8.81
C GLY A 72 -7.62 -10.41 -7.52
N GLY A 73 -7.50 -11.69 -7.15
CA GLY A 73 -6.72 -12.12 -6.00
C GLY A 73 -5.24 -11.75 -6.11
N ALA A 74 -4.63 -11.94 -7.28
CA ALA A 74 -3.25 -11.52 -7.53
C ALA A 74 -3.07 -10.00 -7.36
N ALA A 75 -3.97 -9.19 -7.91
CA ALA A 75 -3.92 -7.74 -7.76
C ALA A 75 -4.12 -7.29 -6.29
N LEU A 76 -5.03 -7.92 -5.54
CA LEU A 76 -5.21 -7.67 -4.10
C LEU A 76 -3.98 -8.07 -3.29
N ALA A 77 -3.31 -9.18 -3.65
CA ALA A 77 -2.06 -9.59 -3.02
C ALA A 77 -0.94 -8.58 -3.27
N PHE A 78 -0.80 -8.06 -4.50
CA PHE A 78 0.17 -6.98 -4.78
C PHE A 78 -0.11 -5.72 -3.97
N LEU A 79 -1.38 -5.26 -3.92
CA LEU A 79 -1.75 -4.10 -3.11
C LEU A 79 -1.43 -4.33 -1.63
N SER A 80 -1.80 -5.51 -1.10
CA SER A 80 -1.55 -5.88 0.30
C SER A 80 -0.05 -5.91 0.62
N HIS A 81 0.77 -6.45 -0.29
CA HIS A 81 2.23 -6.49 -0.14
C HIS A 81 2.84 -5.11 0.01
N GLU A 82 2.48 -4.17 -0.87
CA GLU A 82 3.01 -2.81 -0.84
C GLU A 82 2.55 -2.04 0.40
N TRP A 83 1.28 -2.19 0.79
CA TRP A 83 0.77 -1.63 2.06
C TRP A 83 1.41 -2.27 3.29
N GLY A 84 1.81 -3.54 3.20
CA GLY A 84 2.58 -4.24 4.21
C GLY A 84 3.96 -3.61 4.41
N HIS A 85 4.70 -3.38 3.33
CA HIS A 85 5.98 -2.66 3.37
C HIS A 85 5.84 -1.26 3.99
N PHE A 86 4.82 -0.52 3.59
CA PHE A 86 4.52 0.79 4.17
C PHE A 86 4.27 0.73 5.68
N SER A 87 3.43 -0.21 6.11
CA SER A 87 3.06 -0.38 7.51
C SER A 87 4.28 -0.79 8.34
N GLY A 88 5.10 -1.72 7.84
CA GLY A 88 6.37 -2.11 8.47
C GLY A 88 7.35 -0.94 8.60
N ALA A 89 7.45 -0.08 7.58
CA ALA A 89 8.24 1.14 7.65
C ALA A 89 7.70 2.13 8.70
N ARG A 90 6.38 2.31 8.76
CA ARG A 90 5.76 3.28 9.68
C ARG A 90 5.87 2.84 11.15
N LEU A 91 5.68 1.55 11.42
CA LEU A 91 5.77 0.97 12.76
C LEU A 91 7.20 0.97 13.31
N SER A 92 8.20 0.81 12.44
CA SER A 92 9.62 0.87 12.83
C SER A 92 10.20 2.29 12.91
N GLY A 93 9.38 3.32 12.63
CA GLY A 93 9.83 4.70 12.56
C GLY A 93 10.79 4.98 11.40
N ALA A 94 10.85 4.10 10.40
CA ALA A 94 11.71 4.26 9.24
C ALA A 94 11.28 5.46 8.39
N VAL A 95 12.26 6.16 7.83
CA VAL A 95 12.00 7.24 6.87
C VAL A 95 11.63 6.59 5.54
N SER A 96 10.33 6.57 5.24
CA SER A 96 9.73 6.04 4.02
C SER A 96 8.89 7.12 3.32
N PRO A 97 9.52 8.05 2.58
CA PRO A 97 8.78 9.06 1.83
C PRO A 97 8.02 8.40 0.68
N VAL A 98 6.78 8.84 0.47
CA VAL A 98 5.97 8.44 -0.70
C VAL A 98 6.60 9.09 -1.94
N LEU A 99 6.98 8.27 -2.91
CA LEU A 99 7.62 8.75 -4.13
C LEU A 99 6.73 9.77 -4.86
N LYS A 100 7.35 10.84 -5.38
CA LYS A 100 6.67 11.91 -6.13
C LYS A 100 6.13 11.41 -7.48
N GLU A 101 6.79 10.40 -8.05
CA GLU A 101 6.43 9.74 -9.30
C GLU A 101 6.29 8.24 -9.06
N ARG A 102 5.15 7.66 -9.47
CA ARG A 102 4.92 6.21 -9.49
C ARG A 102 5.88 5.60 -10.52
N LYS A 103 7.01 5.05 -10.09
CA LYS A 103 7.89 4.29 -11.01
C LYS A 103 7.39 2.86 -11.24
N SER A 104 6.57 2.30 -10.35
CA SER A 104 5.91 0.99 -10.45
C SER A 104 4.89 0.85 -9.31
N PHE A 105 4.37 -0.36 -9.06
CA PHE A 105 3.62 -0.73 -7.83
C PHE A 105 4.42 -0.41 -6.55
N PHE A 106 5.75 -0.32 -6.65
CA PHE A 106 6.64 0.14 -5.58
C PHE A 106 6.50 1.64 -5.33
N MET A 107 5.83 1.99 -4.24
CA MET A 107 5.51 3.37 -3.88
C MET A 107 6.48 4.01 -2.89
N PHE A 108 7.33 3.21 -2.25
CA PHE A 108 8.17 3.63 -1.14
C PHE A 108 9.65 3.59 -1.51
N ASN A 109 10.36 4.67 -1.21
CA ASN A 109 11.81 4.71 -1.37
C ASN A 109 12.49 4.33 -0.05
N PHE A 110 13.29 3.28 -0.10
CA PHE A 110 13.97 2.72 1.05
C PHE A 110 15.38 3.28 1.12
N LYS A 111 15.54 4.41 1.83
CA LYS A 111 16.86 5.02 2.03
C LYS A 111 17.66 4.21 3.07
N THR A 112 18.38 3.20 2.61
CA THR A 112 19.29 2.36 3.44
C THR A 112 20.41 3.16 4.10
N ALA A 113 20.76 4.33 3.56
CA ALA A 113 21.76 5.23 4.14
C ALA A 113 21.31 5.89 5.45
N VAL A 114 19.99 5.92 5.73
CA VAL A 114 19.41 6.64 6.87
C VAL A 114 18.66 5.71 7.83
N ASN A 115 18.16 4.57 7.33
CA ASN A 115 17.44 3.59 8.14
C ASN A 115 18.40 2.51 8.68
N SER A 116 18.23 2.14 9.94
CA SER A 116 18.97 1.04 10.57
C SER A 116 18.63 -0.33 9.96
N ARG A 117 19.47 -1.35 10.20
CA ARG A 117 19.20 -2.73 9.74
C ARG A 117 17.87 -3.28 10.24
N ALA A 118 17.50 -2.99 11.49
CA ALA A 118 16.22 -3.42 12.06
C ALA A 118 15.02 -2.75 11.36
N GLN A 119 15.14 -1.47 11.01
CA GLN A 119 14.11 -0.74 10.25
C GLN A 119 13.96 -1.26 8.82
N PHE A 120 15.08 -1.56 8.16
CA PHE A 120 15.07 -2.21 6.85
C PHE A 120 14.40 -3.58 6.92
N LEU A 121 14.74 -4.40 7.92
CA LEU A 121 14.15 -5.71 8.10
C LEU A 121 12.64 -5.66 8.37
N ALA A 122 12.18 -4.78 9.26
CA ALA A 122 10.76 -4.61 9.57
C ALA A 122 9.96 -4.19 8.33
N MET A 123 10.53 -3.32 7.52
CA MET A 123 9.97 -2.89 6.24
C MET A 123 9.94 -4.05 5.24
N SER A 124 11.03 -4.80 5.04
CA SER A 124 11.08 -5.96 4.15
C SER A 124 10.13 -7.09 4.56
N LEU A 125 9.96 -7.33 5.87
CA LEU A 125 9.02 -8.34 6.39
C LEU A 125 7.55 -7.92 6.26
N GLY A 126 7.27 -6.61 6.24
CA GLY A 126 5.91 -6.10 6.17
C GLY A 126 5.11 -6.63 4.99
N GLY A 127 5.72 -6.71 3.79
CA GLY A 127 5.04 -7.20 2.59
C GLY A 127 4.63 -8.67 2.67
N PRO A 128 5.55 -9.62 2.94
CA PRO A 128 5.20 -11.02 3.14
C PRO A 128 4.18 -11.24 4.27
N VAL A 129 4.31 -10.52 5.40
CA VAL A 129 3.36 -10.61 6.52
C VAL A 129 1.96 -10.17 6.07
N ALA A 130 1.83 -9.06 5.34
CA ALA A 130 0.54 -8.60 4.83
C ALA A 130 -0.11 -9.61 3.86
N ASN A 131 0.68 -10.30 3.03
CA ASN A 131 0.14 -11.37 2.18
C ASN A 131 -0.37 -12.56 2.99
N TRP A 132 0.35 -12.98 4.03
CA TRP A 132 -0.12 -14.05 4.92
C TRP A 132 -1.38 -13.65 5.69
N LEU A 133 -1.49 -12.38 6.10
CA LEU A 133 -2.72 -11.86 6.70
C LEU A 133 -3.89 -11.88 5.71
N LEU A 134 -3.65 -11.57 4.44
CA LEU A 134 -4.66 -11.69 3.38
C LEU A 134 -5.12 -13.14 3.21
N VAL A 135 -4.20 -14.11 3.19
CA VAL A 135 -4.53 -15.55 3.15
C VAL A 135 -5.37 -15.94 4.36
N ALA A 136 -4.96 -15.54 5.57
CA ALA A 136 -5.70 -15.80 6.79
C ALA A 136 -7.12 -15.21 6.74
N LEU A 137 -7.27 -13.98 6.22
CA LEU A 137 -8.57 -13.34 6.05
C LEU A 137 -9.47 -14.11 5.08
N VAL A 138 -8.93 -14.59 3.96
CA VAL A 138 -9.68 -15.45 3.02
C VAL A 138 -10.11 -16.73 3.72
N LEU A 139 -9.21 -17.41 4.44
CA LEU A 139 -9.53 -18.64 5.15
C LEU A 139 -10.61 -18.44 6.23
N LEU A 140 -10.61 -17.29 6.93
CA LEU A 140 -11.63 -16.93 7.90
C LEU A 140 -12.98 -16.56 7.27
N ALA A 141 -12.98 -16.16 6.00
CA ALA A 141 -14.19 -15.81 5.25
C ALA A 141 -14.81 -17.01 4.53
N LEU A 142 -14.12 -18.16 4.48
CA LEU A 142 -14.71 -19.41 3.97
C LEU A 142 -15.77 -19.93 4.96
N PRO A 143 -16.90 -20.45 4.45
CA PRO A 143 -17.96 -21.00 5.29
C PRO A 143 -17.57 -22.32 5.99
#